data_AF-A0A7W0YP57-F1
#
_entry.id   AF-A0A7W0YP57-F1
#
_cell.length_a   1.000
_cell.length_b   1.000
_cell.length_c   1.000
_cell.angle_alpha   90.00
_cell.angle_beta   90.00
_cell.angle_gamma   90.00
#
_symmetry.space_group_name_H-M   'P 1'
#
loop_
_entity.id
_entity.type
_entity.pdbx_description
1 polymer ?
#
loop_
_entity_poly.entity_id
_entity_poly.type
_entity_poly.pdbx_seq_one_letter_code
_entity_poly.pdbx_strand_id
1 'polypeptide(L)'
;LTPDQARVHPYSNVITRCVGASGDVVPDIYFGTLEQGDIVLLASDGLTGMLEDAQITRILASDGGPQHWVDRMIAEANRRGGLDNITAIVVQIDSVDSNTGEQPVVRAAAGA
;
A
#
# COMPACT_ATOMS: atom_id res chain seq x y z
N LEU A 1 -22.41 2.65 0.55
CA LEU A 1 -21.94 1.66 1.53
C LEU A 1 -21.07 2.37 2.55
N THR A 2 -21.16 2.01 3.83
CA THR A 2 -20.14 2.43 4.81
C THR A 2 -18.83 1.64 4.58
N PRO A 3 -17.67 2.12 5.07
CA PRO A 3 -16.40 1.39 4.97
C PRO A 3 -16.49 -0.05 5.51
N ASP A 4 -17.20 -0.24 6.63
CA ASP A 4 -17.40 -1.55 7.25
C ASP A 4 -18.29 -2.47 6.38
N GLN A 5 -19.31 -1.92 5.73
CA GLN A 5 -20.17 -2.66 4.80
C GLN A 5 -19.44 -3.04 3.50
N ALA A 6 -18.46 -2.24 3.07
CA ALA A 6 -17.67 -2.53 1.88
C ALA A 6 -16.73 -3.72 2.07
N ARG A 7 -16.16 -3.90 3.29
CA ARG A 7 -15.25 -5.01 3.62
C ARG A 7 -15.92 -6.39 3.52
N VAL A 8 -17.21 -6.49 3.81
CA VAL A 8 -17.98 -7.77 3.76
C VAL A 8 -18.82 -7.90 2.49
N HIS A 9 -18.69 -6.98 1.54
CA HIS A 9 -19.52 -6.99 0.36
C HIS A 9 -19.08 -8.12 -0.59
N PRO A 10 -20.02 -8.88 -1.18
CA PRO A 10 -19.70 -9.99 -2.09
C PRO A 10 -18.92 -9.59 -3.35
N TYR A 11 -18.86 -8.29 -3.67
CA TYR A 11 -18.11 -7.75 -4.80
C TYR A 11 -16.90 -6.90 -4.38
N SER A 12 -16.42 -7.02 -3.13
CA SER A 12 -15.26 -6.28 -2.62
C SER A 12 -13.97 -6.50 -3.43
N ASN A 13 -13.87 -7.65 -4.12
CA ASN A 13 -12.70 -8.02 -4.92
C ASN A 13 -12.90 -7.78 -6.44
N VAL A 14 -13.96 -7.09 -6.87
CA VAL A 14 -14.18 -6.80 -8.29
C VAL A 14 -13.29 -5.64 -8.73
N ILE A 15 -12.25 -5.95 -9.50
CA ILE A 15 -11.33 -4.97 -10.07
C ILE A 15 -11.94 -4.35 -11.33
N THR A 16 -12.04 -3.02 -11.35
CA THR A 16 -12.58 -2.25 -12.49
C THR A 16 -11.52 -1.76 -13.46
N ARG A 17 -10.23 -1.87 -13.09
CA ARG A 17 -9.08 -1.49 -13.92
C ARG A 17 -7.94 -2.50 -13.74
N CYS A 18 -7.47 -3.09 -14.82
CA CYS A 18 -6.31 -3.98 -14.78
C CYS A 18 -5.46 -3.84 -16.05
N VAL A 19 -4.15 -4.08 -15.89
CA VAL A 19 -3.21 -4.09 -17.01
C VAL A 19 -3.52 -5.29 -17.91
N GLY A 20 -3.67 -5.03 -19.21
CA GLY A 20 -3.87 -6.08 -20.23
C GLY A 20 -5.33 -6.41 -20.58
N ALA A 21 -6.33 -5.84 -19.91
CA ALA A 21 -7.74 -6.03 -20.29
C ALA A 21 -8.21 -5.08 -21.42
N SER A 22 -7.51 -3.98 -21.65
CA SER A 22 -7.80 -2.95 -22.65
C SER A 22 -6.49 -2.33 -23.17
N GLY A 23 -6.52 -1.78 -24.39
CA GLY A 23 -5.33 -1.26 -25.09
C GLY A 23 -4.63 -0.11 -24.35
N ASP A 24 -5.38 0.69 -23.60
CA ASP A 24 -4.87 1.78 -22.78
C ASP A 24 -5.26 1.59 -21.31
N VAL A 25 -4.29 1.76 -20.41
CA VAL A 25 -4.50 1.83 -18.96
C VAL A 25 -3.93 3.15 -18.48
N VAL A 26 -4.80 4.00 -17.96
CA VAL A 26 -4.38 5.24 -17.31
C VAL A 26 -4.06 4.91 -15.85
N PRO A 27 -2.83 5.12 -15.34
CA PRO A 27 -2.54 4.93 -13.93
C PRO A 27 -3.00 6.13 -13.11
N ASP A 28 -3.33 5.91 -11.84
CA ASP A 28 -3.50 6.98 -10.87
C ASP A 28 -2.12 7.37 -10.33
N ILE A 29 -1.78 8.66 -10.40
CA ILE A 29 -0.46 9.18 -10.01
C ILE A 29 -0.64 10.10 -8.81
N TYR A 30 0.10 9.82 -7.74
CA TYR A 30 0.11 10.61 -6.52
C TYR A 30 1.50 11.19 -6.29
N PHE A 31 1.55 12.45 -5.88
CA PHE A 31 2.77 13.15 -5.49
C PHE A 31 2.64 13.60 -4.04
N GLY A 32 3.72 13.46 -3.28
CA GLY A 32 3.81 13.90 -1.90
C GLY A 32 5.26 14.16 -1.51
N THR A 33 5.45 15.03 -0.52
CA THR A 33 6.76 15.21 0.11
C THR A 33 6.89 14.20 1.23
N LEU A 34 8.06 13.55 1.32
CA LEU A 34 8.39 12.66 2.42
C LEU A 34 9.28 13.39 3.42
N GLU A 35 9.07 13.12 4.69
CA GLU A 35 9.88 13.61 5.81
C GLU A 35 10.66 12.47 6.47
N GLN A 36 11.72 12.82 7.19
CA GLN A 36 12.45 11.86 8.00
C GLN A 36 11.50 11.22 9.04
N GLY A 37 11.52 9.90 9.11
CA GLY A 37 10.64 9.11 9.97
C GLY A 37 9.35 8.65 9.31
N ASP A 38 9.03 9.12 8.10
CA ASP A 38 7.86 8.65 7.36
C ASP A 38 7.99 7.16 7.04
N ILE A 39 6.84 6.48 7.07
CA ILE A 39 6.71 5.07 6.75
C ILE A 39 5.69 4.91 5.64
N VAL A 40 6.12 4.33 4.51
CA VAL A 40 5.26 4.00 3.38
C VAL A 40 5.05 2.50 3.35
N LEU A 41 3.79 2.07 3.39
CA LEU A 41 3.38 0.68 3.20
C LEU A 41 2.68 0.53 1.86
N LEU A 42 3.20 -0.36 1.02
CA LEU A 42 2.48 -0.90 -0.13
C LEU A 42 2.08 -2.34 0.18
N ALA A 43 0.79 -2.65 0.05
CA ALA A 43 0.25 -3.95 0.39
C ALA A 43 -0.76 -4.43 -0.66
N SER A 44 -0.81 -5.74 -0.88
CA SER A 44 -1.94 -6.35 -1.58
C SER A 44 -3.20 -6.40 -0.72
N ASP A 45 -4.35 -6.57 -1.36
CA ASP A 45 -5.64 -6.85 -0.72
C ASP A 45 -5.61 -8.08 0.20
N GLY A 46 -4.79 -9.08 -0.12
CA GLY A 46 -4.53 -10.21 0.77
C GLY A 46 -4.06 -9.81 2.18
N LEU A 47 -3.37 -8.67 2.34
CA LEU A 47 -2.99 -8.15 3.65
C LEU A 47 -4.15 -7.39 4.33
N THR A 48 -4.71 -6.40 3.62
CA THR A 48 -5.71 -5.47 4.19
C THR A 48 -7.09 -6.11 4.36
N GLY A 49 -7.32 -7.25 3.73
CA GLY A 49 -8.46 -8.13 4.01
C GLY A 49 -8.33 -8.89 5.34
N MET A 50 -7.10 -9.19 5.80
CA MET A 50 -6.84 -9.93 7.05
C MET A 50 -6.55 -9.03 8.25
N LEU A 51 -5.96 -7.87 7.99
CA LEU A 51 -5.55 -6.89 8.99
C LEU A 51 -6.26 -5.56 8.78
N GLU A 52 -6.82 -5.03 9.86
CA GLU A 52 -7.39 -3.69 9.89
C GLU A 52 -6.28 -2.63 10.03
N ASP A 53 -6.56 -1.42 9.56
CA ASP A 53 -5.64 -0.29 9.56
C ASP A 53 -5.05 -0.05 10.95
N ALA A 54 -5.87 -0.12 12.01
CA ALA A 54 -5.42 0.05 13.39
C ALA A 54 -4.39 -1.00 13.85
N GLN A 55 -4.48 -2.21 13.31
CA GLN A 55 -3.53 -3.30 13.61
C GLN A 55 -2.23 -3.09 12.86
N ILE A 56 -2.31 -2.70 11.59
CA ILE A 56 -1.16 -2.33 10.77
C ILE A 56 -0.41 -1.17 11.43
N THR A 57 -1.10 -0.09 11.82
CA THR A 57 -0.50 1.05 12.52
C THR A 57 0.19 0.63 13.80
N ARG A 58 -0.42 -0.27 14.60
CA ARG A 58 0.21 -0.77 15.83
C ARG A 58 1.50 -1.55 15.56
N ILE A 59 1.56 -2.31 14.47
CA ILE A 59 2.77 -3.04 14.09
C ILE A 59 3.86 -2.05 13.63
N LEU A 60 3.51 -1.09 12.78
CA LEU A 60 4.46 -0.07 12.29
C LEU A 60 4.97 0.86 13.41
N ALA A 61 4.20 1.04 14.48
CA ALA A 61 4.61 1.82 15.66
C ALA A 61 5.46 1.02 16.67
N SER A 62 5.75 -0.26 16.41
CA SER A 62 6.55 -1.09 17.31
C SER A 62 8.04 -1.05 16.99
N ASP A 63 8.88 -1.49 17.92
CA ASP A 63 10.32 -1.62 17.67
C ASP A 63 10.62 -2.67 16.57
N GLY A 64 11.74 -2.52 15.84
CA GLY A 64 12.28 -3.56 14.96
C GLY A 64 12.47 -3.18 13.48
N GLY A 65 11.93 -2.05 13.02
CA GLY A 65 12.15 -1.52 11.68
C GLY A 65 11.46 -2.33 10.55
N PRO A 66 11.72 -1.96 9.27
CA PRO A 66 10.89 -2.38 8.14
C PRO A 66 10.72 -3.89 7.97
N GLN A 67 11.83 -4.65 8.01
CA GLN A 67 11.78 -6.10 7.83
C GLN A 67 10.97 -6.77 8.95
N HIS A 68 11.21 -6.36 10.20
CA HIS A 68 10.50 -6.91 11.35
C HIS A 68 8.99 -6.64 11.26
N TRP A 69 8.60 -5.44 10.84
CA TRP A 69 7.19 -5.09 10.69
C TRP A 69 6.53 -5.90 9.59
N VAL A 70 7.18 -6.09 8.45
CA VAL A 70 6.69 -6.96 7.36
C VAL A 70 6.49 -8.38 7.88
N ASP A 71 7.50 -8.97 8.52
CA ASP A 71 7.43 -10.35 9.02
C ASP A 71 6.27 -10.51 10.02
N ARG A 72 6.06 -9.53 10.90
CA ARG A 72 4.94 -9.52 11.85
C ARG A 72 3.59 -9.39 11.16
N MET A 73 3.46 -8.52 10.17
CA MET A 73 2.24 -8.36 9.39
C MET A 73 1.88 -9.66 8.65
N ILE A 74 2.84 -10.28 7.97
CA ILE A 74 2.63 -11.55 7.27
C ILE A 74 2.25 -12.68 8.25
N ALA A 75 2.95 -12.78 9.39
CA ALA A 75 2.65 -13.79 10.40
C ALA A 75 1.24 -13.64 10.98
N GLU A 76 0.82 -12.43 11.32
CA GLU A 76 -0.51 -12.17 11.87
C GLU A 76 -1.62 -12.38 10.83
N ALA A 77 -1.41 -11.98 9.57
CA ALA A 77 -2.36 -12.22 8.49
C ALA A 77 -2.54 -13.74 8.22
N ASN A 78 -1.44 -14.50 8.21
CA ASN A 78 -1.49 -15.97 8.08
C ASN A 78 -2.22 -16.63 9.25
N ARG A 79 -2.01 -16.15 10.48
CA ARG A 79 -2.73 -16.66 11.67
C ARG A 79 -4.25 -16.49 11.59
N ARG A 80 -4.73 -15.57 10.77
CA ARG A 80 -6.16 -15.27 10.57
C ARG A 80 -6.82 -16.04 9.44
N GLY A 81 -6.04 -16.88 8.76
CA GLY A 81 -6.54 -17.81 7.74
C GLY A 81 -5.73 -17.78 6.45
N GLY A 82 -5.00 -16.69 6.16
CA GLY A 82 -4.16 -16.60 4.95
C GLY A 82 -4.94 -16.92 3.68
N LEU A 83 -6.14 -16.33 3.52
CA LEU A 83 -7.12 -16.73 2.51
C LEU A 83 -6.73 -16.34 1.06
N ASP A 84 -5.67 -15.54 0.90
CA ASP A 84 -5.14 -15.07 -0.37
C ASP A 84 -3.62 -14.87 -0.31
N ASN A 85 -2.98 -14.60 -1.45
CA ASN A 85 -1.58 -14.25 -1.54
C ASN A 85 -1.31 -12.89 -0.90
N ILE A 86 -0.44 -12.89 0.11
CA ILE A 86 -0.10 -11.69 0.87
C ILE A 86 1.23 -11.14 0.37
N THR A 87 1.23 -9.90 -0.09
CA THR A 87 2.45 -9.15 -0.46
C THR A 87 2.46 -7.83 0.29
N ALA A 88 3.62 -7.48 0.88
CA ALA A 88 3.81 -6.21 1.58
C ALA A 88 5.24 -5.69 1.36
N ILE A 89 5.36 -4.38 1.17
CA ILE A 89 6.63 -3.65 1.08
C ILE A 89 6.54 -2.48 2.06
N VAL A 90 7.52 -2.36 2.94
CA VAL A 90 7.64 -1.21 3.85
C VAL A 90 8.91 -0.45 3.52
N VAL A 91 8.77 0.86 3.36
CA VAL A 91 9.87 1.82 3.20
C VAL A 91 9.82 2.77 4.40
N GLN A 92 10.91 2.85 5.14
CA GLN A 92 11.10 3.86 6.18
C GLN A 92 12.10 4.90 5.68
N ILE A 93 11.77 6.18 5.87
CA ILE A 93 12.60 7.28 5.44
C ILE A 93 13.56 7.65 6.56
N ASP A 94 14.78 7.12 6.50
CA ASP A 94 15.79 7.36 7.54
C ASP A 94 16.35 8.79 7.51
N SER A 95 16.37 9.42 6.34
CA SER A 95 16.79 10.81 6.15
C SER A 95 16.27 11.36 4.83
N VAL A 96 16.06 12.67 4.77
CA VAL A 96 15.73 13.39 3.53
C VAL A 96 16.78 14.46 3.33
N ASP A 97 17.50 14.40 2.21
CA ASP A 97 18.45 15.44 1.85
C ASP A 97 17.69 16.70 1.45
N SER A 98 18.06 17.83 2.03
CA SER A 98 17.42 19.14 1.77
C SER A 98 17.77 19.76 0.42
N ASN A 99 18.39 19.00 -0.50
CA ASN A 99 18.93 19.53 -1.74
C ASN A 99 18.35 18.88 -3.00
N THR A 100 17.04 19.06 -3.23
CA THR A 100 16.48 18.89 -4.58
C THR A 100 15.30 19.83 -4.76
N GLY A 101 15.58 21.04 -5.25
CA GLY A 101 14.57 21.97 -5.80
C GLY A 101 14.01 21.53 -7.16
N GLU A 102 14.26 20.29 -7.60
CA GLU A 102 13.68 19.72 -8.81
C GLU A 102 12.42 18.92 -8.44
N GLN A 103 11.26 19.53 -8.70
CA GLN A 103 10.00 18.82 -8.83
C GLN A 103 10.15 17.75 -9.93
N PRO A 104 9.75 16.49 -9.71
CA PRO A 104 9.79 15.48 -10.76
C PRO A 104 8.83 15.88 -11.89
N VAL A 105 9.37 16.23 -13.05
CA VAL A 105 8.58 16.59 -14.24
C VAL A 105 8.08 15.31 -14.90
N VAL A 106 6.89 14.83 -14.50
CA VAL A 106 6.23 13.73 -15.21
C VAL A 106 5.52 14.28 -16.43
N ARG A 107 6.03 13.93 -17.61
CA ARG A 107 5.29 14.13 -18.87
C ARG A 107 4.19 13.09 -18.93
N ALA A 108 2.95 13.50 -18.64
CA ALA A 108 1.79 12.70 -19.03
C ALA A 108 1.87 12.46 -20.55
N ALA A 109 1.89 11.21 -20.97
CA ALA A 109 1.68 10.87 -22.36
C ALA A 109 0.25 11.27 -22.70
N ALA A 110 0.10 12.37 -23.43
CA ALA A 110 -1.18 12.75 -24.02
C ALA A 110 -1.57 11.66 -25.03
N GLY A 111 -2.53 10.83 -24.65
CA GLY A 111 -3.23 9.95 -25.59
C GLY A 111 -4.13 10.80 -26.48
N ALA A 112 -3.95 10.63 -27.79
CA ALA A 112 -4.82 11.16 -28.85
C ALA A 112 -6.07 10.28 -29.03
#